data_AF-B3V629-F1
#
_entry.id   AF-B3V629-F1
#
_cell.length_a   1.000
_cell.length_b   1.000
_cell.length_c   1.000
_cell.angle_alpha   90.00
_cell.angle_beta   90.00
_cell.angle_gamma   90.00
#
_symmetry.space_group_name_H-M   'P 1'
#
loop_
_entity.id
_entity.type
_entity.pdbx_description
1 polymer ?
#
loop_
_entity_poly.entity_id
_entity_poly.type
_entity_poly.pdbx_seq_one_letter_code
_entity_poly.pdbx_strand_id
1 'polypeptide(L)'
;MSMNEIDDLIDLTNEYIAKDIPVKISEAKRSDLEGNPEIRSSMSSGLWKLLPKSVTRLRVISIGEIDVCPCAGTHVRSLKEIGKVEFVKRDNKGAKKQRLTYTLNNQT
;
A
#
# COMPACT_ATOMS: atom_id res chain seq x y z
N MET A 1 17.12 -5.34 -7.07
CA MET A 1 16.11 -6.04 -7.88
C MET A 1 16.67 -6.29 -9.26
N SER A 2 16.60 -7.53 -9.68
CA SER A 2 16.74 -8.06 -11.03
C SER A 2 15.41 -7.88 -11.76
N MET A 3 15.34 -8.32 -13.02
CA MET A 3 14.07 -8.34 -13.76
C MET A 3 13.12 -9.40 -13.20
N ASN A 4 13.64 -10.61 -12.91
CA ASN A 4 12.86 -11.71 -12.34
C ASN A 4 12.18 -11.32 -11.02
N GLU A 5 12.89 -10.61 -10.12
CA GLU A 5 12.27 -10.14 -8.87
C GLU A 5 11.12 -9.13 -9.09
N ILE A 6 11.12 -8.39 -10.20
CA ILE A 6 10.01 -7.49 -10.56
C ILE A 6 8.84 -8.32 -11.07
N ASP A 7 9.10 -9.30 -11.93
CA ASP A 7 8.08 -10.16 -12.50
C ASP A 7 7.37 -10.95 -11.37
N ASP A 8 8.14 -11.57 -10.46
CA ASP A 8 7.59 -12.26 -9.28
C ASP A 8 6.72 -11.34 -8.40
N LEU A 9 7.13 -10.07 -8.25
CA LEU A 9 6.37 -9.08 -7.48
C LEU A 9 5.03 -8.74 -8.16
N ILE A 10 5.04 -8.57 -9.48
CA ILE A 10 3.84 -8.26 -10.25
C ILE A 10 2.88 -9.44 -10.25
N ASP A 11 3.39 -10.67 -10.43
CA ASP A 11 2.59 -11.89 -10.40
C ASP A 11 1.94 -12.07 -9.04
N LEU A 12 2.72 -11.96 -7.95
CA LEU A 12 2.18 -12.04 -6.59
C LEU A 12 1.14 -10.95 -6.31
N THR A 13 1.37 -9.73 -6.80
CA THR A 13 0.40 -8.62 -6.65
C THR A 13 -0.92 -8.94 -7.36
N ASN A 14 -0.86 -9.44 -8.60
CA ASN A 14 -2.04 -9.83 -9.36
C ASN A 14 -2.77 -11.03 -8.73
N GLU A 15 -2.06 -11.98 -8.14
CA GLU A 15 -2.66 -13.07 -7.36
C GLU A 15 -3.47 -12.54 -6.16
N TYR A 16 -2.94 -11.57 -5.42
CA TYR A 16 -3.67 -10.96 -4.30
C TYR A 16 -4.89 -10.17 -4.78
N ILE A 17 -4.79 -9.50 -5.92
CA ILE A 17 -5.93 -8.83 -6.54
C ILE A 17 -7.03 -9.83 -6.91
N ALA A 18 -6.65 -10.98 -7.47
CA ALA A 18 -7.59 -12.04 -7.84
C ALA A 18 -8.31 -12.67 -6.62
N LYS A 19 -7.69 -12.64 -5.43
CA LYS A 19 -8.31 -13.09 -4.17
C LYS A 19 -9.44 -12.19 -3.67
N ASP A 20 -9.65 -11.01 -4.28
CA ASP A 20 -10.76 -10.09 -4.00
C ASP A 20 -10.90 -9.73 -2.50
N ILE A 21 -9.77 -9.46 -1.86
CA ILE A 21 -9.75 -9.15 -0.43
C ILE A 21 -10.44 -7.80 -0.21
N PRO A 22 -11.37 -7.70 0.76
CA PRO A 22 -12.05 -6.43 1.05
C PRO A 22 -11.09 -5.43 1.67
N VAL A 23 -11.16 -4.18 1.20
CA VAL A 23 -10.44 -3.05 1.76
C VAL A 23 -11.31 -2.42 2.84
N LYS A 24 -10.84 -2.47 4.08
CA LYS A 24 -11.56 -1.90 5.24
C LYS A 24 -11.02 -0.53 5.58
N ILE A 25 -11.92 0.41 5.81
CA ILE A 25 -11.61 1.75 6.28
C ILE A 25 -12.10 1.84 7.71
N SER A 26 -11.19 2.14 8.63
CA SER A 26 -11.48 2.33 10.04
C SER A 26 -10.86 3.62 10.55
N GLU A 27 -11.23 3.99 11.77
CA GLU A 27 -10.58 5.07 12.50
C GLU A 27 -9.91 4.50 13.73
N ALA A 28 -8.67 4.92 13.98
CA ALA A 28 -7.91 4.50 15.14
C ALA A 28 -7.28 5.72 15.82
N LYS A 29 -7.04 5.62 17.14
CA LYS A 29 -6.32 6.68 17.84
C LYS A 29 -4.84 6.59 17.48
N ARG A 30 -4.20 7.75 17.40
CA ARG A 30 -2.76 7.86 17.16
C ARG A 30 -1.93 7.06 18.19
N SER A 31 -2.35 7.07 19.46
CA SER A 31 -1.72 6.30 20.54
C SER A 31 -1.67 4.79 20.25
N ASP A 32 -2.73 4.27 19.64
CA ASP A 32 -2.89 2.83 19.39
C ASP A 32 -2.00 2.39 18.23
N LEU A 33 -1.64 3.32 17.35
CA LEU A 33 -0.74 3.07 16.23
C LEU A 33 0.75 3.23 16.59
N GLU A 34 1.07 4.06 17.59
CA GLU A 34 2.45 4.31 18.03
C GLU A 34 3.11 3.08 18.68
N GLY A 35 2.33 2.11 19.16
CA GLY A 35 2.82 0.90 19.81
C GLY A 35 2.63 -0.41 19.04
N ASN A 36 2.01 -0.40 17.86
CA ASN A 36 1.69 -1.64 17.14
C ASN A 36 2.72 -1.97 16.04
N PRO A 37 3.53 -3.04 16.20
CA PRO A 37 4.53 -3.44 15.20
C PRO A 37 3.94 -4.00 13.90
N GLU A 38 2.67 -4.43 13.91
CA GLU A 38 1.96 -4.96 12.74
C GLU A 38 1.42 -3.86 11.83
N ILE A 39 1.37 -2.61 12.30
CA ILE A 39 1.17 -1.46 11.42
C ILE A 39 2.47 -1.27 10.67
N ARG A 40 2.61 -2.09 9.64
CA ARG A 40 3.65 -1.94 8.65
C ARG A 40 3.44 -0.56 8.05
N SER A 41 4.35 0.31 8.45
CA SER A 41 4.73 1.55 7.80
C SER A 41 5.14 1.23 6.35
N SER A 42 4.23 0.70 5.52
CA SER A 42 4.47 0.48 4.09
C SER A 42 4.67 1.82 3.37
N MET A 43 4.28 2.93 4.01
CA MET A 43 5.07 4.16 3.96
C MET A 43 6.23 4.11 4.95
N SER A 44 7.41 3.74 4.46
CA SER A 44 8.72 3.73 5.11
C SER A 44 9.17 5.08 5.74
N SER A 45 8.29 6.04 5.99
CA SER A 45 8.64 7.43 6.31
C SER A 45 8.09 7.96 7.62
N GLY A 46 7.22 7.25 8.34
CA GLY A 46 6.61 7.80 9.57
C GLY A 46 5.91 9.14 9.29
N LEU A 47 5.36 9.33 8.08
CA LEU A 47 4.79 10.61 7.65
C LEU A 47 3.59 11.01 8.53
N TRP A 48 2.86 10.04 9.06
CA TRP A 48 1.82 10.28 10.06
C TRP A 48 2.38 10.81 11.39
N LYS A 49 3.66 10.56 11.72
CA LYS A 49 4.34 11.18 12.86
C LYS A 49 4.57 12.68 12.64
N LEU A 50 4.66 13.13 11.38
CA LEU A 50 4.75 14.56 11.04
C LEU A 50 3.42 15.31 11.22
N LEU A 51 2.31 14.60 11.39
CA LEU A 51 1.04 15.25 11.68
C LEU A 51 1.12 15.98 13.02
N PRO A 52 0.50 17.17 13.14
CA PRO A 52 0.42 17.90 14.40
C PRO A 52 -0.10 17.02 15.54
N LYS A 53 0.39 17.24 16.77
CA LYS A 53 -0.05 16.49 17.96
C LYS A 53 -1.55 16.65 18.24
N SER A 54 -2.19 17.69 17.71
CA SER A 54 -3.64 17.89 17.79
C SER A 54 -4.44 16.84 17.02
N VAL A 55 -3.85 16.15 16.05
CA VAL A 55 -4.50 15.06 15.32
C VAL A 55 -4.38 13.78 16.14
N THR A 56 -5.45 13.46 16.86
CA THR A 56 -5.54 12.31 17.77
C THR A 56 -6.19 11.09 17.15
N ARG A 57 -6.93 11.26 16.05
CA ARG A 57 -7.63 10.20 15.29
C ARG A 57 -7.09 10.15 13.87
N LEU A 58 -6.81 8.94 13.40
CA LEU A 58 -6.25 8.67 12.09
C LEU A 58 -7.16 7.71 11.34
N ARG A 59 -7.39 8.00 10.06
CA ARG A 59 -8.05 7.09 9.15
C ARG A 59 -7.06 6.00 8.75
N VAL A 60 -7.44 4.76 8.99
CA VAL A 60 -6.61 3.57 8.74
C VAL A 60 -7.28 2.73 7.66
N ILE A 61 -6.46 2.27 6.72
CA ILE A 61 -6.86 1.36 5.65
C ILE A 61 -6.22 0.01 5.96
N SER A 62 -7.06 -1.04 5.98
CA SER A 62 -6.63 -2.41 6.23
C SER A 62 -7.01 -3.30 5.06
N ILE A 63 -6.03 -4.04 4.55
CA ILE A 63 -6.20 -5.00 3.45
C ILE A 63 -5.94 -6.39 4.03
N GLY A 64 -7.01 -7.06 4.49
CA GLY A 64 -6.88 -8.36 5.16
C GLY A 64 -5.81 -8.34 6.25
N GLU A 65 -4.90 -9.32 6.22
CA GLU A 65 -3.69 -9.41 7.06
C GLU A 65 -2.42 -8.96 6.32
N ILE A 66 -2.58 -8.34 5.15
CA ILE A 66 -1.47 -8.01 4.23
C ILE A 66 -0.83 -6.68 4.63
N ASP A 67 -1.65 -5.64 4.75
CA ASP A 67 -1.17 -4.29 5.03
C ASP A 67 -2.20 -3.50 5.85
N VAL A 68 -1.67 -2.68 6.76
CA VAL A 68 -2.45 -1.75 7.58
C VAL A 68 -1.72 -0.42 7.59
N CYS A 69 -2.31 0.60 6.96
CA CYS A 69 -1.66 1.88 6.72
C CYS A 69 -2.59 3.07 7.04
N PRO A 70 -2.12 4.08 7.79
CA PRO A 70 -2.85 5.32 7.95
C PRO A 70 -2.83 6.12 6.65
N CYS A 71 -3.99 6.32 6.02
CA CYS A 71 -4.12 7.01 4.74
C CYS A 71 -5.40 7.86 4.68
N ALA A 72 -5.28 9.08 4.15
CA ALA A 72 -6.39 9.99 3.94
C ALA A 72 -6.97 9.93 2.50
N GLY A 73 -6.41 9.12 1.61
CA GLY A 73 -6.83 9.00 0.21
C GLY A 73 -8.14 8.24 0.00
N THR A 74 -8.73 8.35 -1.19
CA THR A 74 -9.89 7.53 -1.58
C THR A 74 -9.41 6.15 -2.01
N HIS A 75 -10.05 5.09 -1.51
CA HIS A 75 -9.72 3.71 -1.82
C HIS A 75 -10.93 2.99 -2.42
N VAL A 76 -10.66 1.97 -3.22
CA VAL A 76 -11.66 0.97 -3.67
C VAL A 76 -12.18 0.17 -2.48
N ARG A 77 -13.31 -0.53 -2.65
CA ARG A 77 -13.93 -1.36 -1.62
C ARG A 77 -13.34 -2.77 -1.58
N SER A 78 -12.85 -3.28 -2.71
CA SER A 78 -12.11 -4.56 -2.77
C SER A 78 -10.96 -4.52 -3.76
N LEU A 79 -9.99 -5.43 -3.59
CA LEU A 79 -8.81 -5.46 -4.46
C LEU A 79 -9.15 -5.73 -5.93
N LYS A 80 -10.22 -6.47 -6.22
CA LYS A 80 -10.62 -6.81 -7.59
C LYS A 80 -11.00 -5.59 -8.43
N GLU A 81 -11.42 -4.48 -7.80
CA GLU A 81 -11.70 -3.22 -8.47
C GLU A 81 -10.45 -2.55 -9.08
N ILE A 82 -9.24 -2.96 -8.67
CA ILE A 82 -7.96 -2.41 -9.16
C ILE A 82 -7.69 -2.85 -10.62
N GLY A 83 -8.21 -4.00 -11.03
CA GLY A 83 -7.86 -4.61 -12.32
C GLY A 83 -6.46 -5.21 -12.34
N LYS A 84 -5.89 -5.38 -13.54
CA LYS A 84 -4.57 -6.01 -13.70
C LYS A 84 -3.45 -4.99 -13.57
N VAL A 85 -2.44 -5.30 -12.78
CA VAL A 85 -1.22 -4.50 -12.65
C VAL A 85 -0.20 -4.97 -13.68
N GLU A 86 0.36 -4.03 -14.45
CA GLU A 86 1.42 -4.30 -15.42
C GLU A 86 2.61 -3.39 -15.19
N PHE A 87 3.80 -3.97 -15.20
CA PHE A 87 5.05 -3.22 -15.06
C PHE A 87 5.38 -2.48 -16.35
N VAL A 88 5.74 -1.20 -16.23
CA VAL A 88 6.07 -0.33 -17.37
C VAL A 88 7.57 -0.16 -17.49
N LYS A 89 8.22 0.29 -16.42
CA LYS A 89 9.66 0.55 -16.43
C LYS A 89 10.23 0.70 -15.03
N ARG A 90 11.56 0.60 -14.98
CA ARG A 90 12.35 0.88 -13.79
C ARG A 90 13.40 1.94 -14.07
N ASP A 91 13.42 2.96 -13.23
CA ASP A 91 14.43 4.01 -13.25
C ASP A 91 15.28 3.94 -11.98
N ASN A 92 16.60 4.09 -12.12
CA ASN A 92 17.50 4.27 -10.98
C ASN A 92 17.49 5.75 -10.56
N LYS A 93 17.19 6.03 -9.28
CA LYS A 93 17.16 7.39 -8.70
C LYS A 93 18.25 7.60 -7.63
N GLY A 94 19.35 6.85 -7.72
CA GLY A 94 20.52 6.95 -6.85
C GLY A 94 20.84 5.63 -6.14
N ALA A 95 21.93 5.61 -5.38
CA ALA A 95 22.56 4.39 -4.85
C ALA A 95 21.65 3.41 -4.10
N LYS A 96 20.53 3.86 -3.52
CA LYS A 96 19.55 3.02 -2.79
C LYS A 96 18.10 3.34 -3.11
N LYS A 97 17.84 4.04 -4.22
CA LYS A 97 16.48 4.45 -4.61
C LYS A 97 16.18 3.94 -6.01
N GLN A 98 15.15 3.12 -6.11
CA GLN A 98 14.62 2.62 -7.38
C GLN A 98 13.21 3.15 -7.53
N ARG A 99 12.83 3.52 -8.75
CA ARG A 99 11.47 3.90 -9.08
C ARG A 99 10.92 2.84 -10.03
N LEU A 100 9.85 2.19 -9.60
CA LEU A 100 9.06 1.30 -10.44
C LEU A 100 7.86 2.09 -10.95
N THR A 101 7.60 2.02 -12.25
CA THR A 101 6.41 2.58 -12.90
C THR A 101 5.54 1.41 -13.34
N TYR A 102 4.25 1.47 -13.02
CA TYR A 102 3.26 0.45 -13.37
C TYR A 102 1.99 1.12 -13.89
N THR A 103 1.16 0.35 -14.59
CA THR A 103 -0.16 0.75 -15.04
C THR A 103 -1.23 -0.19 -14.49
N LEU A 104 -2.47 0.28 -14.45
CA LEU A 104 -3.64 -0.49 -14.08
C LEU A 104 -4.52 -0.64 -15.32
N ASN A 105 -4.80 -1.88 -15.70
CA ASN A 105 -5.70 -2.18 -16.81
C ASN A 105 -7.03 -2.65 -16.23
N ASN A 106 -8.05 -1.80 -16.35
CA ASN A 106 -9.42 -2.22 -16.09
C ASN A 106 -9.86 -3.13 -17.24
N GLN A 107 -9.99 -4.43 -16.96
CA GLN A 107 -10.80 -5.29 -17.80
C GLN A 107 -12.26 -5.00 -17.44
N THR A 108 -12.89 -4.11 -18.22
CA THR A 108 -14.34 -3.93 -18.25
C THR A 108 -15.06 -5.23 -18.56
#